data_AF-A0A0S8K6C5-F1
#
_entry.id   AF-A0A0S8K6C5-F1
#
_cell.length_a   1.000
_cell.length_b   1.000
_cell.length_c   1.000
_cell.angle_alpha   90.00
_cell.angle_beta   90.00
_cell.angle_gamma   90.00
#
_symmetry.space_group_name_H-M   'P 1'
#
loop_
_entity.id
_entity.type
_entity.pdbx_description
1 polymer ?
#
loop_
_entity_poly.entity_id
_entity_poly.type
_entity_poly.pdbx_seq_one_letter_code
_entity_poly.pdbx_strand_id
1 'polypeptide(L)'
;MMGLHGGIAMTGVGTCGAVTAATFLISYVVGVPTAKLEKDGNLNYAASTPVVEYVIDRFEEDYGAIDCLRVRYNRVQRAFDLMDPDARILEMTFALYQKDKCGMTSDKFEGGRDQTPPVRGARWAAEAICDLLEMEPEERWDLQPHLRGLGPQEMMPKLQKLVEVLKELGWGRPEEKISYREYRKLKLKGKEGLEKERLGSVNAPKQEEYAASDA
;
A
#
# COMPACT_ATOMS: atom_id res chain seq x y z
N MET A 1 0.18 7.42 -15.30
CA MET A 1 0.34 6.09 -14.67
C MET A 1 -1.03 5.59 -14.21
N MET A 2 -1.85 5.04 -15.12
CA MET A 2 -3.25 4.66 -14.82
C MET A 2 -3.39 3.30 -14.12
N GLY A 3 -2.43 2.40 -14.33
CA GLY A 3 -2.44 1.07 -13.73
C GLY A 3 -2.40 1.09 -12.20
N LEU A 4 -1.69 2.02 -11.57
CA LEU A 4 -1.58 2.04 -10.10
C LEU A 4 -2.83 2.56 -9.36
N HIS A 5 -3.91 2.90 -10.09
CA HIS A 5 -5.11 3.45 -9.47
C HIS A 5 -5.77 2.41 -8.56
N GLY A 6 -6.28 2.88 -7.41
CA GLY A 6 -7.15 2.09 -6.56
C GLY A 6 -6.42 0.91 -5.93
N GLY A 7 -5.10 1.03 -5.76
CA GLY A 7 -4.24 0.00 -5.18
C GLY A 7 -3.76 -1.07 -6.16
N ILE A 8 -3.88 -0.85 -7.48
CA ILE A 8 -3.15 -1.46 -8.63
C ILE A 8 -4.00 -1.97 -9.80
N ALA A 9 -5.31 -2.07 -9.71
CA ALA A 9 -6.15 -2.14 -10.90
C ALA A 9 -7.58 -1.91 -10.46
N MET A 10 -7.80 -0.85 -9.68
CA MET A 10 -9.09 -0.57 -9.03
C MET A 10 -9.57 -1.65 -8.03
N THR A 11 -8.77 -2.70 -7.80
CA THR A 11 -9.09 -3.84 -6.93
C THR A 11 -9.24 -3.48 -5.46
N GLY A 12 -8.82 -2.28 -5.06
CA GLY A 12 -8.79 -1.84 -3.67
C GLY A 12 -7.72 -2.53 -2.84
N VAL A 13 -6.86 -3.38 -3.42
CA VAL A 13 -5.95 -4.24 -2.64
C VAL A 13 -4.51 -3.95 -3.05
N GLY A 14 -3.81 -3.19 -2.23
CA GLY A 14 -2.40 -2.87 -2.40
C GLY A 14 -2.05 -1.49 -1.91
N THR A 15 -0.76 -1.17 -1.96
CA THR A 15 -0.22 0.15 -1.65
C THR A 15 -0.87 1.22 -2.53
N CYS A 16 -1.12 2.39 -1.97
CA CYS A 16 -1.61 3.53 -2.72
C CYS A 16 -0.68 3.83 -3.90
N GLY A 17 -1.24 3.98 -5.10
CA GLY A 17 -0.44 4.25 -6.30
C GLY A 17 0.40 5.52 -6.21
N ALA A 18 -0.03 6.50 -5.41
CA ALA A 18 0.74 7.71 -5.12
C ALA A 18 2.01 7.40 -4.32
N VAL A 19 1.91 6.57 -3.28
CA VAL A 19 3.06 6.09 -2.49
C VAL A 19 4.00 5.29 -3.39
N THR A 20 3.48 4.31 -4.13
CA THR A 20 4.29 3.47 -5.03
C THR A 20 5.05 4.30 -6.06
N ALA A 21 4.39 5.27 -6.71
CA ALA A 21 5.04 6.13 -7.69
C ALA A 21 6.11 7.05 -7.05
N ALA A 22 5.81 7.65 -5.91
CA ALA A 22 6.75 8.49 -5.17
C ALA A 22 8.00 7.70 -4.75
N THR A 23 7.81 6.54 -4.13
CA THR A 23 8.91 5.63 -3.73
C THR A 23 9.79 5.23 -4.91
N PHE A 24 9.18 4.91 -6.06
CA PHE A 24 9.90 4.54 -7.26
C PHE A 24 10.79 5.70 -7.76
N LEU A 25 10.25 6.92 -7.84
CA LEU A 25 10.99 8.09 -8.31
C LEU A 25 12.15 8.45 -7.37
N ILE A 26 11.92 8.42 -6.05
CA ILE A 26 12.98 8.67 -5.06
C ILE A 26 14.09 7.61 -5.19
N SER A 27 13.72 6.34 -5.26
CA SER A 27 14.68 5.24 -5.41
C SER A 27 15.54 5.38 -6.67
N TYR A 28 14.93 5.83 -7.77
CA TYR A 28 15.63 6.11 -9.02
C TYR A 28 16.68 7.22 -8.87
N VAL A 29 16.37 8.29 -8.13
CA VAL A 29 17.29 9.43 -7.90
C VAL A 29 18.41 9.09 -6.91
N VAL A 30 18.13 8.29 -5.87
CA VAL A 30 19.17 7.74 -4.98
C VAL A 30 20.15 6.89 -5.78
N GLY A 31 19.66 6.10 -6.73
CA GLY A 31 20.46 5.60 -7.85
C GLY A 31 21.60 4.66 -7.45
N VAL A 32 21.42 3.82 -6.42
CA VAL A 32 22.44 2.84 -6.02
C VAL A 32 22.71 1.85 -7.17
N PRO A 33 23.93 1.79 -7.72
CA PRO A 33 24.23 0.86 -8.81
C PRO A 33 24.18 -0.60 -8.35
N THR A 34 23.75 -1.52 -9.22
CA THR A 34 23.72 -2.96 -8.93
C THR A 34 25.09 -3.49 -8.47
N ALA A 35 26.18 -3.05 -9.11
CA ALA A 35 27.54 -3.45 -8.73
C ALA A 35 27.97 -2.98 -7.33
N LYS A 36 27.33 -1.95 -6.77
CA LYS A 36 27.51 -1.52 -5.38
C LYS A 36 26.67 -2.37 -4.44
N LEU A 37 25.40 -2.61 -4.78
CA LEU A 37 24.49 -3.49 -4.01
C LEU A 37 25.02 -4.93 -3.87
N GLU A 38 25.67 -5.46 -4.90
CA GLU A 38 26.29 -6.79 -4.85
C GLU A 38 27.43 -6.87 -3.83
N LYS A 39 28.13 -5.76 -3.59
CA LYS A 39 29.24 -5.68 -2.65
C LYS A 39 28.77 -5.37 -1.24
N ASP A 40 27.78 -4.48 -1.12
CA ASP A 40 27.17 -4.08 0.14
C ASP A 40 25.64 -4.08 0.02
N GLY A 41 25.02 -5.15 0.53
CA GLY A 41 23.57 -5.31 0.52
C GLY A 41 22.83 -4.31 1.42
N ASN A 42 23.51 -3.63 2.35
CA ASN A 42 22.88 -2.61 3.20
C ASN A 42 22.46 -1.38 2.41
N LEU A 43 23.06 -1.14 1.24
CA LEU A 43 22.69 0.00 0.41
C LEU A 43 21.24 -0.08 -0.11
N ASN A 44 20.54 -1.21 0.06
CA ASN A 44 19.08 -1.26 -0.12
C ASN A 44 18.34 -0.26 0.81
N TYR A 45 18.91 0.03 1.98
CA TYR A 45 18.34 1.00 2.92
C TYR A 45 18.56 2.46 2.50
N ALA A 46 19.54 2.75 1.64
CA ALA A 46 19.82 4.11 1.18
C ALA A 46 18.61 4.75 0.47
N ALA A 47 17.90 3.96 -0.34
CA ALA A 47 16.66 4.41 -0.95
C ALA A 47 15.47 4.38 0.03
N SER A 48 15.52 3.51 1.03
CA SER A 48 14.42 3.32 1.98
C SER A 48 14.28 4.50 2.94
N THR A 49 15.40 5.06 3.44
CA THR A 49 15.39 6.18 4.39
C THR A 49 14.65 7.42 3.86
N PRO A 50 15.02 8.04 2.73
CA PRO A 50 14.31 9.22 2.23
C PRO A 50 12.86 8.89 1.83
N VAL A 51 12.59 7.66 1.40
CA VAL A 51 11.21 7.22 1.13
C VAL A 51 10.37 7.21 2.41
N VAL A 52 10.91 6.69 3.50
CA VAL A 52 10.21 6.67 4.79
C VAL A 52 9.93 8.09 5.26
N GLU A 53 10.97 8.93 5.30
CA GLU A 53 10.91 10.28 5.86
C GLU A 53 10.03 11.24 5.05
N TYR A 54 10.14 11.21 3.72
CA TYR A 54 9.39 12.14 2.87
C TYR A 54 8.02 11.61 2.48
N VAL A 55 7.82 10.29 2.39
CA VAL A 55 6.58 9.71 1.85
C VAL A 55 5.83 8.93 2.90
N ILE A 56 6.41 7.87 3.46
CA ILE A 56 5.65 6.92 4.30
C ILE A 56 5.12 7.60 5.56
N ASP A 57 5.98 8.26 6.32
CA ASP A 57 5.60 8.89 7.59
C ASP A 57 4.56 9.98 7.36
N ARG A 58 4.71 10.76 6.29
CA ARG A 58 3.74 11.82 5.93
C ARG A 58 2.41 11.25 5.44
N PHE A 59 2.41 10.11 4.74
CA PHE A 59 1.17 9.42 4.37
C PHE A 59 0.46 8.84 5.58
N GLU A 60 1.20 8.25 6.52
CA GLU A 60 0.64 7.77 7.78
C GLU A 60 0.12 8.93 8.64
N GLU A 61 0.79 10.09 8.66
CA GLU A 61 0.34 11.29 9.36
C GLU A 61 -0.93 11.89 8.73
N ASP A 62 -0.92 12.18 7.43
CA ASP A 62 -2.03 12.87 6.75
C ASP A 62 -3.23 11.95 6.48
N TYR A 63 -3.00 10.64 6.30
CA TYR A 63 -4.03 9.70 5.85
C TYR A 63 -4.20 8.47 6.74
N GLY A 64 -3.34 8.25 7.74
CA GLY A 64 -3.41 7.12 8.66
C GLY A 64 -3.16 5.75 8.01
N ALA A 65 -2.61 5.73 6.79
CA ALA A 65 -2.26 4.51 6.07
C ALA A 65 -1.46 4.80 4.78
N ILE A 66 -0.74 3.78 4.30
CA ILE A 66 -0.13 3.75 2.96
C ILE A 66 -0.85 2.85 1.94
N ASP A 67 -1.76 1.98 2.36
CA ASP A 67 -2.55 1.14 1.45
C ASP A 67 -3.83 1.86 0.97
N CYS A 68 -4.20 1.62 -0.30
CA CYS A 68 -5.23 2.41 -0.95
C CYS A 68 -6.61 2.23 -0.31
N LEU A 69 -6.89 1.06 0.28
CA LEU A 69 -8.17 0.76 0.92
C LEU A 69 -8.32 1.57 2.19
N ARG A 70 -7.33 1.53 3.08
CA ARG A 70 -7.34 2.28 4.33
C ARG A 70 -7.24 3.78 4.09
N VAL A 71 -6.44 4.26 3.13
CA VAL A 71 -6.41 5.69 2.76
C VAL A 71 -7.81 6.17 2.35
N ARG A 72 -8.54 5.39 1.54
CA ARG A 72 -9.92 5.74 1.16
C ARG A 72 -10.85 5.68 2.36
N TYR A 73 -10.75 4.63 3.16
CA TYR A 73 -11.57 4.50 4.36
C TYR A 73 -11.36 5.67 5.33
N ASN A 74 -10.13 6.02 5.67
CA ASN A 74 -9.87 7.10 6.62
C ASN A 74 -10.37 8.46 6.10
N ARG A 75 -10.23 8.73 4.80
CA ARG A 75 -10.64 10.01 4.18
C ARG A 75 -12.14 10.15 3.96
N VAL A 76 -12.80 9.09 3.49
CA VAL A 76 -14.22 9.16 3.06
C VAL A 76 -15.12 8.14 3.75
N GLN A 77 -14.59 7.40 4.72
CA GLN A 77 -15.28 6.35 5.50
C GLN A 77 -15.89 5.26 4.63
N ARG A 78 -15.28 5.01 3.46
CA ARG A 78 -15.71 4.02 2.46
C ARG A 78 -14.50 3.42 1.76
N ALA A 79 -14.53 2.11 1.52
CA ALA A 79 -13.46 1.39 0.83
C ALA A 79 -14.07 0.30 -0.05
N PHE A 80 -13.94 0.47 -1.37
CA PHE A 80 -14.63 -0.34 -2.37
C PHE A 80 -13.63 -1.01 -3.32
N ASP A 81 -13.86 -2.27 -3.67
CA ASP A 81 -13.28 -2.84 -4.88
C ASP A 81 -14.01 -2.25 -6.08
N LEU A 82 -13.37 -1.34 -6.81
CA LEU A 82 -14.02 -0.63 -7.93
C LEU A 82 -14.09 -1.46 -9.21
N MET A 83 -13.60 -2.71 -9.18
CA MET A 83 -13.88 -3.71 -10.20
C MET A 83 -15.23 -4.42 -9.97
N ASP A 84 -15.84 -4.25 -8.79
CA ASP A 84 -17.20 -4.67 -8.50
C ASP A 84 -18.20 -3.60 -9.00
N PRO A 85 -19.11 -3.93 -9.94
CA PRO A 85 -20.10 -2.99 -10.46
C PRO A 85 -20.96 -2.34 -9.37
N ASP A 86 -21.33 -3.08 -8.33
CA ASP A 86 -22.19 -2.56 -7.26
C ASP A 86 -21.43 -1.52 -6.44
N ALA A 87 -20.18 -1.83 -6.12
CA ALA A 87 -19.30 -0.93 -5.39
C ALA A 87 -19.00 0.35 -6.20
N ARG A 88 -18.93 0.24 -7.53
CA ARG A 88 -18.79 1.39 -8.43
C ARG A 88 -20.04 2.27 -8.43
N ILE A 89 -21.24 1.67 -8.47
CA ILE A 89 -22.51 2.40 -8.38
C ILE A 89 -22.61 3.11 -7.03
N LEU A 90 -22.22 2.46 -5.93
CA LEU A 90 -22.21 3.05 -4.60
C LEU A 90 -21.27 4.27 -4.51
N GLU A 91 -20.07 4.18 -5.09
CA GLU A 91 -19.13 5.30 -5.15
C GLU A 91 -19.69 6.49 -5.96
N MET A 92 -20.28 6.21 -7.12
CA MET A 92 -20.90 7.25 -7.95
C MET A 92 -22.08 7.91 -7.23
N THR A 93 -22.92 7.10 -6.59
CA THR A 93 -24.07 7.59 -5.81
C THR A 93 -23.58 8.49 -4.67
N PHE A 94 -22.55 8.06 -3.92
CA PHE A 94 -21.91 8.89 -2.89
C PHE A 94 -21.46 10.25 -3.40
N ALA A 95 -20.77 10.29 -4.54
CA ALA A 95 -20.35 11.54 -5.14
C ALA A 95 -21.53 12.46 -5.50
N LEU A 96 -22.71 11.90 -5.82
CA LEU A 96 -23.91 12.65 -6.17
C LEU A 96 -24.70 13.16 -4.96
N TYR A 97 -24.81 12.41 -3.85
CA TYR A 97 -25.59 12.82 -2.67
C TYR A 97 -24.76 13.45 -1.54
N GLN A 98 -23.44 13.25 -1.51
CA GLN A 98 -22.50 13.92 -0.59
C GLN A 98 -21.50 14.77 -1.37
N LYS A 99 -21.99 15.59 -2.32
CA LYS A 99 -21.15 16.42 -3.20
C LYS A 99 -20.09 17.20 -2.42
N ASP A 100 -20.48 17.77 -1.28
CA ASP A 100 -19.62 18.60 -0.45
C ASP A 100 -18.49 17.81 0.26
N LYS A 101 -18.60 16.48 0.35
CA LYS A 101 -17.60 15.58 0.97
C LYS A 101 -16.70 14.85 -0.03
N CYS A 102 -16.90 15.06 -1.33
CA CYS A 102 -16.06 14.44 -2.35
C CYS A 102 -14.87 15.37 -2.69
N GLY A 103 -13.66 14.96 -2.31
CA GLY A 103 -12.44 15.74 -2.58
C GLY A 103 -12.08 15.93 -4.06
N MET A 104 -12.80 15.32 -5.01
CA MET A 104 -12.62 15.59 -6.45
C MET A 104 -13.55 16.68 -6.99
N THR A 105 -14.74 16.84 -6.39
CA THR A 105 -15.83 17.65 -6.96
C THR A 105 -16.31 18.77 -6.05
N SER A 106 -15.98 18.74 -4.76
CA SER A 106 -16.38 19.74 -3.78
C SER A 106 -15.36 20.88 -3.72
N ASP A 107 -15.82 22.10 -3.99
CA ASP A 107 -15.01 23.31 -3.74
C ASP A 107 -14.91 23.64 -2.24
N LYS A 108 -15.74 23.00 -1.41
CA LYS A 108 -15.78 23.18 0.05
C LYS A 108 -14.99 22.11 0.81
N PHE A 109 -14.45 21.11 0.12
CA PHE A 109 -13.62 20.10 0.78
C PHE A 109 -12.35 20.78 1.25
N GLU A 110 -12.13 20.82 2.56
CA GLU A 110 -10.96 21.46 3.16
C GLU A 110 -9.68 20.85 2.55
N GLY A 111 -8.83 21.72 1.97
CA GLY A 111 -7.64 21.28 1.24
C GLY A 111 -7.84 20.85 -0.21
N GLY A 112 -9.07 20.76 -0.69
CA GLY A 112 -9.43 20.59 -2.11
C GLY A 112 -8.70 19.46 -2.84
N ARG A 113 -8.42 19.71 -4.13
CA ARG A 113 -7.67 18.77 -5.00
C ARG A 113 -6.21 18.60 -4.57
N ASP A 114 -5.64 19.61 -3.90
CA ASP A 114 -4.22 19.65 -3.52
C ASP A 114 -3.89 18.70 -2.36
N GLN A 115 -4.91 18.27 -1.61
CA GLN A 115 -4.77 17.25 -0.56
C GLN A 115 -5.15 15.84 -1.03
N THR A 116 -5.33 15.62 -2.33
CA THR A 116 -5.53 14.26 -2.84
C THR A 116 -4.21 13.47 -2.76
N PRO A 117 -4.26 12.16 -2.44
CA PRO A 117 -3.07 11.33 -2.34
C PRO A 117 -2.11 11.45 -3.53
N PRO A 118 -2.58 11.48 -4.81
CA PRO A 118 -1.68 11.67 -5.95
C PRO A 118 -0.92 13.00 -5.92
N VAL A 119 -1.58 14.09 -5.54
CA VAL A 119 -0.94 15.42 -5.50
C VAL A 119 0.06 15.50 -4.35
N ARG A 120 -0.32 15.06 -3.14
CA ARG A 120 0.61 15.02 -1.99
C ARG A 120 1.81 14.12 -2.24
N GLY A 121 1.59 12.90 -2.74
CA GLY A 121 2.68 11.98 -3.06
C GLY A 121 3.63 12.55 -4.11
N ALA A 122 3.11 13.20 -5.16
CA ALA A 122 3.95 13.87 -6.16
C ALA A 122 4.75 15.04 -5.56
N ARG A 123 4.12 15.87 -4.73
CA ARG A 123 4.78 16.99 -4.05
C ARG A 123 5.91 16.50 -3.15
N TRP A 124 5.65 15.54 -2.28
CA TRP A 124 6.66 15.04 -1.35
C TRP A 124 7.79 14.31 -2.05
N ALA A 125 7.50 13.60 -3.14
CA ALA A 125 8.54 13.04 -4.00
C ALA A 125 9.41 14.14 -4.62
N ALA A 126 8.81 15.24 -5.10
CA ALA A 126 9.56 16.36 -5.66
C ALA A 126 10.45 17.03 -4.60
N GLU A 127 9.95 17.24 -3.39
CA GLU A 127 10.74 17.75 -2.26
C GLU A 127 11.95 16.84 -1.98
N ALA A 128 11.73 15.53 -1.83
CA ALA A 128 12.80 14.56 -1.62
C ALA A 128 13.83 14.55 -2.76
N ILE A 129 13.37 14.63 -4.01
CA ILE A 129 14.24 14.62 -5.18
C ILE A 129 15.09 15.88 -5.25
N CYS A 130 14.53 17.05 -4.96
CA CYS A 130 15.32 18.29 -4.90
C CYS A 130 16.43 18.17 -3.86
N ASP A 131 16.09 17.76 -2.63
CA ASP A 131 17.07 17.65 -1.55
C ASP A 131 18.15 16.61 -1.86
N LEU A 132 17.79 15.47 -2.48
CA LEU A 132 18.74 14.45 -2.92
C LEU A 132 19.65 14.94 -4.06
N LEU A 133 19.11 15.72 -4.99
CA LEU A 133 19.89 16.24 -6.13
C LEU A 133 20.90 17.33 -5.72
N GLU A 134 20.71 17.95 -4.56
CA GLU A 134 21.70 18.86 -3.96
C GLU A 134 22.89 18.12 -3.32
N MET A 135 22.77 16.81 -3.11
CA MET A 135 23.84 15.95 -2.58
C MET A 135 24.68 15.33 -3.70
N GLU A 136 25.95 15.07 -3.41
CA GLU A 136 26.78 14.23 -4.28
C GLU A 136 26.25 12.78 -4.28
N PRO A 137 26.37 12.03 -5.39
CA PRO A 137 25.81 10.68 -5.50
C PRO A 137 26.20 9.74 -4.36
N GLU A 138 27.44 9.80 -3.90
CA GLU A 138 27.97 8.96 -2.81
C GLU A 138 27.37 9.32 -1.45
N GLU A 139 26.99 10.57 -1.23
CA GLU A 139 26.38 11.03 0.03
C GLU A 139 24.96 10.50 0.19
N ARG A 140 24.24 10.32 -0.93
CA ARG A 140 22.89 9.71 -0.95
C ARG A 140 22.88 8.26 -0.47
N TRP A 141 24.06 7.63 -0.37
CA TRP A 141 24.22 6.24 0.06
C TRP A 141 24.64 6.12 1.53
N ASP A 142 24.87 7.24 2.23
CA ASP A 142 25.19 7.17 3.65
C ASP A 142 24.00 6.65 4.44
N LEU A 143 24.26 5.64 5.26
CA LEU A 143 23.24 4.98 6.05
C LEU A 143 23.23 5.55 7.46
N GLN A 144 22.03 5.71 8.03
CA GLN A 144 21.90 6.06 9.43
C GLN A 144 22.65 5.05 10.32
N PRO A 145 23.26 5.47 11.44
CA PRO A 145 24.14 4.60 12.24
C PRO A 145 23.53 3.26 12.64
N HIS A 146 22.23 3.24 12.93
CA HIS A 146 21.52 2.03 13.35
C HIS A 146 21.22 1.03 12.22
N LEU A 147 21.40 1.43 10.96
CA LEU A 147 21.24 0.59 9.77
C LEU A 147 22.58 0.08 9.22
N ARG A 148 23.70 0.56 9.74
CA ARG A 148 25.04 0.15 9.32
C ARG A 148 25.35 -1.27 9.83
N GLY A 149 25.99 -2.08 8.99
CA GLY A 149 26.47 -3.42 9.36
C GLY A 149 25.37 -4.48 9.50
N LEU A 150 24.19 -4.25 8.93
CA LEU A 150 23.10 -5.23 8.83
C LEU A 150 23.23 -6.13 7.59
N GLY A 151 24.40 -6.11 6.94
CA GLY A 151 24.59 -6.69 5.63
C GLY A 151 24.76 -8.19 5.74
N PRO A 152 24.46 -8.95 4.68
CA PRO A 152 24.61 -10.40 4.72
C PRO A 152 26.02 -10.82 5.14
N GLN A 153 27.09 -10.15 4.69
CA GLN A 153 28.45 -10.52 5.07
C GLN A 153 28.75 -10.27 6.55
N GLU A 154 28.29 -9.15 7.11
CA GLU A 154 28.52 -8.80 8.52
C GLU A 154 27.64 -9.61 9.48
N MET A 155 26.40 -9.90 9.06
CA MET A 155 25.41 -10.58 9.89
C MET A 155 25.53 -12.09 9.81
N MET A 156 26.01 -12.68 8.71
CA MET A 156 26.06 -14.14 8.53
C MET A 156 26.74 -14.87 9.71
N PRO A 157 27.92 -14.45 10.20
CA PRO A 157 28.56 -15.15 11.33
C PRO A 157 27.73 -15.09 12.62
N LYS A 158 27.00 -13.99 12.84
CA LYS A 158 26.13 -13.80 14.01
C LYS A 158 24.83 -14.60 13.89
N LEU A 159 24.30 -14.70 12.67
CA LEU A 159 23.02 -15.35 12.39
C LEU A 159 23.16 -16.87 12.22
N GLN A 160 24.34 -17.39 11.90
CA GLN A 160 24.51 -18.81 11.58
C GLN A 160 24.05 -19.74 12.72
N LYS A 161 24.40 -19.38 13.97
CA LYS A 161 23.93 -20.13 15.14
C LYS A 161 22.40 -20.01 15.33
N LEU A 162 21.83 -18.84 15.07
CA LEU A 162 20.38 -18.62 15.17
C LEU A 162 19.64 -19.44 14.12
N VAL A 163 20.14 -19.48 12.88
CA VAL A 163 19.54 -20.25 11.78
C VAL A 163 19.46 -21.74 12.13
N GLU A 164 20.49 -22.33 12.73
CA GLU A 164 20.44 -23.75 13.12
C GLU A 164 19.37 -24.01 14.20
N VAL A 165 19.26 -23.13 15.21
CA VAL A 165 18.19 -23.21 16.21
C VAL A 165 16.80 -23.09 15.58
N LEU A 166 16.63 -22.17 14.63
CA LEU A 166 15.35 -21.98 13.94
C LEU A 166 14.94 -23.22 13.14
N LYS A 167 15.90 -23.91 12.50
CA LYS A 167 15.65 -25.18 11.81
C LYS A 167 15.21 -26.28 12.77
N GLU A 168 15.88 -26.42 13.92
CA GLU A 168 15.51 -27.40 14.95
C GLU A 168 14.09 -27.16 15.49
N LEU A 169 13.67 -25.89 15.58
CA LEU A 169 12.32 -25.49 15.96
C LEU A 169 11.28 -25.65 14.84
N GLY A 170 11.68 -26.15 13.66
CA GLY A 170 10.80 -26.28 12.50
C GLY A 170 10.37 -24.94 11.90
N TRP A 171 11.11 -23.86 12.18
CA TRP A 171 10.83 -22.53 11.65
C TRP A 171 11.39 -22.41 10.23
N GLY A 172 10.50 -22.32 9.26
CA GLY A 172 10.84 -22.28 7.83
C GLY A 172 9.60 -22.14 6.97
N ARG A 173 9.79 -21.86 5.68
CA ARG A 173 8.67 -21.84 4.72
C ARG A 173 8.11 -23.26 4.59
N PRO A 174 6.79 -23.49 4.73
CA PRO A 174 6.19 -24.77 4.41
C PRO A 174 6.56 -25.16 2.97
N GLU A 175 6.85 -26.45 2.72
CA GLU A 175 7.14 -26.92 1.36
C GLU A 175 5.94 -26.78 0.40
N GLU A 176 4.74 -26.58 0.94
CA GLU A 176 3.54 -26.27 0.16
C GLU A 176 3.63 -24.89 -0.51
N LYS A 177 3.71 -24.92 -1.84
CA LYS A 177 3.45 -23.75 -2.68
C LYS A 177 1.96 -23.73 -3.02
N ILE A 178 1.19 -22.86 -2.39
CA ILE A 178 -0.15 -22.54 -2.90
C ILE A 178 0.00 -21.71 -4.19
N SER A 179 -0.68 -22.12 -5.25
CA SER A 179 -0.74 -21.34 -6.49
C SER A 179 -1.50 -20.03 -6.26
N TYR A 180 -1.24 -19.00 -7.06
CA TYR A 180 -2.01 -17.74 -7.00
C TYR A 180 -3.53 -17.98 -7.15
N ARG A 181 -3.94 -19.00 -7.92
CA ARG A 181 -5.34 -19.41 -8.04
C ARG A 181 -5.90 -19.97 -6.73
N GLU A 182 -5.12 -20.77 -6.00
CA GLU A 182 -5.51 -21.28 -4.68
C GLU A 182 -5.54 -20.18 -3.63
N TYR A 183 -4.57 -19.27 -3.64
CA TYR A 183 -4.57 -18.07 -2.80
C TYR A 183 -5.79 -17.18 -3.06
N ARG A 184 -6.15 -16.96 -4.33
CA ARG A 184 -7.36 -16.19 -4.71
C ARG A 184 -8.64 -16.90 -4.27
N LYS A 185 -8.72 -18.23 -4.39
CA LYS A 185 -9.84 -19.03 -3.86
C LYS A 185 -9.92 -18.93 -2.34
N LEU A 186 -8.79 -18.96 -1.62
CA LEU A 186 -8.71 -18.77 -0.18
C LEU A 186 -9.20 -17.38 0.24
N LYS A 187 -8.78 -16.33 -0.47
CA LYS A 187 -9.23 -14.95 -0.23
C LYS A 187 -10.74 -14.77 -0.47
N LEU A 188 -11.28 -15.39 -1.52
CA LEU A 188 -12.72 -15.36 -1.83
C LEU A 188 -13.54 -16.20 -0.85
N LYS A 189 -13.05 -17.39 -0.45
CA LYS A 189 -13.62 -18.19 0.64
C LYS A 189 -13.49 -17.51 2.00
N GLY A 190 -12.56 -16.57 2.17
CA GLY A 190 -12.48 -15.70 3.33
C GLY A 190 -13.66 -14.73 3.44
N LYS A 191 -14.24 -14.26 2.32
CA LYS A 191 -15.46 -13.43 2.34
C LYS A 191 -16.70 -14.29 2.65
N GLU A 192 -16.89 -15.41 1.94
CA GLU A 192 -17.98 -16.37 2.21
C GLU A 192 -17.89 -17.05 3.59
N GLY A 193 -16.67 -17.30 4.06
CA GLY A 193 -16.38 -17.93 5.35
C GLY A 193 -16.55 -16.96 6.52
N LEU A 194 -16.10 -15.70 6.41
CA LEU A 194 -16.38 -14.68 7.41
C LEU A 194 -17.86 -14.29 7.43
N GLU A 195 -18.53 -14.19 6.29
CA GLU A 195 -19.96 -13.82 6.23
C GLU A 195 -20.85 -14.92 6.83
N LYS A 196 -20.47 -16.20 6.69
CA LYS A 196 -21.13 -17.33 7.37
C LYS A 196 -20.90 -17.38 8.88
N GLU A 197 -19.77 -16.88 9.38
CA GLU A 197 -19.46 -16.89 10.81
C GLU A 197 -19.85 -15.60 11.56
N ARG A 198 -20.00 -14.45 10.89
CA ARG A 198 -20.25 -13.14 11.54
C ARG A 198 -21.68 -12.64 11.58
N LEU A 199 -22.64 -13.37 11.03
CA LEU A 199 -24.05 -13.04 11.23
C LEU A 199 -24.76 -14.30 11.71
N GLY A 200 -25.23 -14.28 12.95
CA GLY A 200 -26.29 -15.18 13.38
C GLY A 200 -27.45 -15.05 12.39
N SER A 201 -27.62 -16.07 11.55
CA SER A 201 -28.84 -16.43 10.81
C SER A 201 -29.82 -15.30 10.48
N VAL A 202 -29.40 -14.33 9.67
CA VAL A 202 -30.36 -13.53 8.89
C VAL A 202 -29.89 -13.56 7.44
N ASN A 203 -30.65 -14.30 6.62
CA ASN A 203 -30.40 -14.33 5.18
C ASN A 203 -30.73 -12.96 4.58
N ALA A 204 -29.96 -12.56 3.56
CA ALA A 204 -30.42 -11.49 2.67
C ALA A 204 -31.77 -11.89 2.03
N PRO A 205 -32.70 -10.95 1.82
CA PRO A 205 -33.99 -11.20 1.18
C PRO A 205 -33.77 -11.89 -0.17
N LYS A 206 -34.59 -12.89 -0.49
CA LYS A 206 -34.53 -13.53 -1.81
C LYS A 206 -35.06 -12.55 -2.85
N GLN A 207 -34.51 -12.62 -4.05
CA GLN A 207 -34.87 -11.75 -5.19
C GLN A 207 -36.39 -11.75 -5.50
N GLU A 208 -37.11 -12.79 -5.08
CA GLU A 208 -38.55 -12.97 -5.18
C GLU A 208 -39.36 -12.02 -4.25
N GLU A 209 -38.77 -11.53 -3.15
CA GLU A 209 -39.42 -10.62 -2.20
C GLU A 209 -39.42 -9.16 -2.67
N TYR A 210 -38.58 -8.80 -3.65
CA TYR A 210 -38.56 -7.47 -4.28
C TYR A 210 -39.62 -7.31 -5.38
N ALA A 211 -40.20 -8.40 -5.87
CA ALA A 211 -41.20 -8.37 -6.96
C ALA A 211 -42.64 -8.24 -6.45
N ALA A 212 -42.87 -8.29 -5.13
CA ALA A 212 -44.20 -8.26 -4.53
C ALA A 212 -44.62 -6.87 -4.02
N SER A 213 -43.81 -5.82 -4.17
CA SER A 213 -44.14 -4.47 -3.70
C SER A 213 -44.70 -3.52 -4.77
N ASP A 214 -44.88 -3.97 -6.02
CA ASP A 214 -45.51 -3.19 -7.10
C ASP A 214 -46.85 -3.84 -7.55
N ALA A 215 -47.72 -4.17 -6.59
CA ALA A 215 -49.14 -4.46 -6.81
C ALA A 215 -50.01 -3.71 -5.80
#